data_AF-A0A2V8JCQ4-F1
#
_entry.id   AF-A0A2V8JCQ4-F1
#
_cell.length_a   1.000
_cell.length_b   1.000
_cell.length_c   1.000
_cell.angle_alpha   90.00
_cell.angle_beta   90.00
_cell.angle_gamma   90.00
#
_symmetry.space_group_name_H-M   'P 1'
#
loop_
_entity.id
_entity.type
_entity.pdbx_description
1 polymer ?
#
loop_
_entity_poly.entity_id
_entity_poly.type
_entity_poly.pdbx_seq_one_letter_code
_entity_poly.pdbx_strand_id
1 'polypeptide(L)'
;RDSITPGVSVIEWLHSFDPSASQEELRGLLGQMLFSGEDALKPTQALSGGEAARIIFCRLMLQKPNFLVLDEPTNHLDLESINALNIALQRYPGTLLLVTHDHDVIDEVATRIWNFNHGGLEDFKGTYEQFLAQAEQLV
;
A
#
# COMPACT_ATOMS: atom_id res chain seq x y z
N ARG A 1 -4.76 12.59 -9.04
CA ARG A 1 -5.89 12.09 -9.85
C ARG A 1 -5.47 11.75 -11.29
N ASP A 2 -4.30 12.18 -11.75
CA ASP A 2 -3.82 11.95 -13.11
C ASP A 2 -3.50 10.48 -13.43
N SER A 3 -3.31 9.64 -12.40
CA SER A 3 -2.97 8.22 -12.55
C SER A 3 -4.17 7.32 -12.89
N ILE A 4 -5.41 7.78 -12.70
CA ILE A 4 -6.63 6.98 -12.90
C ILE A 4 -7.40 7.55 -14.09
N THR A 5 -7.61 6.73 -15.12
CA THR A 5 -8.34 7.15 -16.33
C THR A 5 -9.83 7.29 -15.99
N PRO A 6 -10.44 8.46 -16.21
CA PRO A 6 -11.85 8.67 -15.89
C PRO A 6 -12.77 7.96 -16.89
N GLY A 7 -13.97 7.62 -16.44
CA GLY A 7 -15.08 7.18 -17.31
C GLY A 7 -15.10 5.69 -17.68
N VAL A 8 -14.12 4.90 -17.25
CA VAL A 8 -14.13 3.43 -17.36
C VAL A 8 -14.55 2.81 -16.03
N SER A 9 -15.00 1.55 -16.03
CA SER A 9 -15.26 0.86 -14.75
C SER A 9 -13.95 0.54 -14.02
N VAL A 10 -14.04 0.41 -12.70
CA VAL A 10 -12.91 0.04 -11.81
C VAL A 10 -12.19 -1.23 -12.30
N ILE A 11 -12.96 -2.26 -12.64
CA ILE A 11 -12.40 -3.55 -13.08
C ILE A 11 -11.77 -3.47 -14.48
N GLU A 12 -12.36 -2.70 -15.41
CA GLU A 12 -11.77 -2.47 -16.73
C GLU A 12 -10.47 -1.67 -16.64
N TRP A 13 -10.44 -0.67 -15.76
CA TRP A 13 -9.23 0.10 -15.50
C TRP A 13 -8.10 -0.80 -14.98
N LEU A 14 -8.39 -1.67 -14.01
CA LEU A 14 -7.39 -2.63 -13.50
C LEU A 14 -6.92 -3.62 -14.56
N HIS A 15 -7.86 -4.20 -15.32
CA HIS A 15 -7.55 -5.14 -16.41
C HIS A 15 -6.65 -4.51 -17.49
N SER A 16 -6.71 -3.20 -17.69
CA SER A 16 -5.83 -2.51 -18.65
C SER A 16 -4.32 -2.61 -18.31
N PHE A 17 -3.97 -2.87 -17.04
CA PHE A 17 -2.58 -3.01 -16.60
C PHE A 17 -2.04 -4.44 -16.69
N ASP A 18 -2.94 -5.43 -16.74
CA ASP A 18 -2.62 -6.83 -17.01
C ASP A 18 -3.78 -7.49 -17.77
N PRO A 19 -3.76 -7.44 -19.12
CA PRO A 19 -4.81 -8.04 -19.95
C PRO A 19 -4.86 -9.57 -19.89
N SER A 20 -3.91 -10.21 -19.23
CA SER A 20 -3.88 -11.67 -19.03
C SER A 20 -4.58 -12.10 -17.73
N ALA A 21 -4.84 -11.15 -16.81
CA ALA A 21 -5.48 -11.42 -15.54
C ALA A 21 -6.94 -11.85 -15.71
N SER A 22 -7.32 -12.93 -15.04
CA SER A 22 -8.69 -13.42 -15.05
C SER A 22 -9.63 -12.50 -14.26
N GLN A 23 -10.92 -12.53 -14.61
CA GLN A 23 -11.95 -11.79 -13.87
C GLN A 23 -12.03 -12.20 -12.39
N GLU A 24 -11.72 -13.46 -12.07
CA GLU A 24 -11.70 -13.96 -10.70
C GLU A 24 -10.54 -13.36 -9.90
N GLU A 25 -9.34 -13.28 -10.49
CA GLU A 25 -8.18 -12.63 -9.87
C GLU A 25 -8.43 -11.14 -9.63
N LEU A 26 -8.97 -10.42 -10.63
CA LEU A 26 -9.27 -8.99 -10.49
C LEU A 26 -10.30 -8.72 -9.39
N ARG A 27 -11.38 -9.52 -9.32
CA ARG A 27 -12.38 -9.42 -8.25
C ARG A 27 -11.80 -9.79 -6.90
N GLY A 28 -10.90 -10.78 -6.85
CA GLY A 28 -10.18 -11.16 -5.64
C GLY A 28 -9.29 -10.02 -5.10
N LEU A 29 -8.59 -9.30 -5.97
CA LEU A 29 -7.80 -8.12 -5.60
C LEU A 29 -8.69 -6.97 -5.12
N LEU A 30 -9.77 -6.69 -5.86
CA LEU A 30 -10.73 -5.66 -5.48
C LEU A 30 -11.39 -5.95 -4.13
N GLY A 31 -11.81 -7.20 -3.90
CA GLY A 31 -12.39 -7.63 -2.62
C GLY A 31 -11.42 -7.51 -1.44
N GLN A 32 -10.12 -7.79 -1.66
CA GLN A 32 -9.09 -7.58 -0.64
C GLN A 32 -8.94 -6.10 -0.25
N MET A 33 -9.24 -5.19 -1.19
CA MET A 33 -9.17 -3.75 -1.00
C MET A 33 -10.54 -3.14 -0.68
N LEU A 34 -11.45 -3.94 -0.10
CA LEU A 34 -12.77 -3.52 0.39
C LEU A 34 -13.71 -2.94 -0.68
N PHE A 35 -13.54 -3.34 -1.94
CA PHE A 35 -14.55 -3.10 -2.98
C PHE A 35 -15.60 -4.20 -2.91
N SER A 36 -16.88 -3.81 -2.84
CA SER A 36 -17.97 -4.76 -2.98
C SER A 36 -18.11 -5.24 -4.43
N GLY A 37 -18.89 -6.31 -4.65
CA GLY A 37 -19.07 -6.88 -5.98
C GLY A 37 -19.65 -5.90 -7.00
N GLU A 38 -20.48 -4.96 -6.56
CA GLU A 38 -21.04 -3.90 -7.42
C GLU A 38 -20.06 -2.75 -7.63
N ASP A 39 -19.20 -2.45 -6.65
CA ASP A 39 -18.20 -1.37 -6.76
C ASP A 39 -17.17 -1.64 -7.85
N ALA A 40 -16.93 -2.91 -8.21
CA ALA A 40 -16.06 -3.27 -9.32
C ALA A 40 -16.54 -2.71 -10.68
N LEU A 41 -17.84 -2.47 -10.83
CA LEU A 41 -18.45 -1.91 -12.04
C LEU A 41 -18.63 -0.39 -11.97
N LYS A 42 -18.35 0.21 -10.81
CA LYS A 42 -18.45 1.65 -10.59
C LYS A 42 -17.49 2.39 -11.55
N PRO A 43 -17.92 3.52 -12.15
CA PRO A 43 -17.01 4.32 -12.96
C PRO A 43 -15.93 4.95 -12.08
N THR A 44 -14.68 4.95 -12.54
CA THR A 44 -13.51 5.43 -11.80
C THR A 44 -13.64 6.88 -11.32
N GLN A 45 -14.39 7.72 -12.03
CA GLN A 45 -14.65 9.12 -11.65
C GLN A 45 -15.58 9.28 -10.44
N ALA A 46 -16.34 8.24 -10.10
CA ALA A 46 -17.24 8.22 -8.95
C ALA A 46 -16.56 7.71 -7.67
N LEU A 47 -15.27 7.37 -7.75
CA LEU A 47 -14.49 6.93 -6.59
C LEU A 47 -14.26 8.08 -5.61
N SER A 48 -14.44 7.78 -4.32
CA SER A 48 -13.99 8.62 -3.23
C SER A 48 -12.45 8.74 -3.24
N GLY A 49 -11.90 9.64 -2.42
CA GLY A 49 -10.44 9.74 -2.24
C GLY A 49 -9.83 8.43 -1.76
N GLY A 50 -10.47 7.78 -0.77
CA GLY A 50 -10.04 6.49 -0.25
C GLY A 50 -10.14 5.37 -1.27
N GLU A 51 -11.27 5.25 -1.98
CA GLU A 51 -11.44 4.26 -3.05
C GLU A 51 -10.39 4.44 -4.16
N ALA A 52 -10.08 5.69 -4.53
CA ALA A 52 -9.04 5.99 -5.50
C ALA A 52 -7.63 5.61 -5.02
N ALA A 53 -7.34 5.66 -3.72
CA ALA A 53 -6.08 5.15 -3.19
C ALA A 53 -6.06 3.61 -3.21
N ARG A 54 -7.15 2.97 -2.78
CA ARG A 54 -7.28 1.52 -2.74
C ARG A 54 -7.14 0.86 -4.11
N ILE A 55 -7.72 1.44 -5.16
CA ILE A 55 -7.57 0.92 -6.53
C ILE A 55 -6.13 1.03 -7.06
N ILE A 56 -5.35 2.03 -6.62
CA ILE A 56 -3.92 2.13 -6.96
C ILE A 56 -3.14 0.98 -6.33
N PHE A 57 -3.44 0.58 -5.09
CA PHE A 57 -2.82 -0.60 -4.49
C PHE A 57 -3.23 -1.89 -5.19
N CYS A 58 -4.50 -2.05 -5.62
CA CYS A 58 -4.90 -3.17 -6.47
C CYS A 58 -4.01 -3.28 -7.72
N ARG A 59 -3.75 -2.14 -8.39
CA ARG A 59 -2.86 -2.10 -9.55
C ARG A 59 -1.44 -2.52 -9.17
N LEU A 60 -0.89 -2.03 -8.05
CA LEU A 60 0.46 -2.42 -7.61
C LEU A 60 0.56 -3.92 -7.33
N MET A 61 -0.45 -4.50 -6.65
CA MET A 61 -0.52 -5.94 -6.39
C MET A 61 -0.68 -6.76 -7.68
N LEU A 62 -1.39 -6.23 -8.67
CA LEU A 62 -1.56 -6.86 -9.99
C LEU A 62 -0.24 -6.87 -10.77
N GLN A 63 0.46 -5.74 -10.82
CA GLN A 63 1.71 -5.60 -11.57
C GLN A 63 2.89 -6.33 -10.93
N LYS A 64 2.80 -6.68 -9.63
CA LYS A 64 3.83 -7.42 -8.86
C LYS A 64 5.25 -6.90 -9.10
N PRO A 65 5.53 -5.59 -8.89
CA PRO A 65 6.88 -5.08 -9.02
C PRO A 65 7.86 -5.81 -8.08
N ASN A 66 9.14 -5.82 -8.44
CA ASN A 66 10.17 -6.41 -7.57
C ASN A 66 10.51 -5.48 -6.40
N PHE A 67 10.36 -4.17 -6.59
CA PHE A 67 10.73 -3.12 -5.64
C PHE A 67 9.68 -2.02 -5.65
N LEU A 68 9.15 -1.67 -4.48
CA LEU A 68 8.17 -0.60 -4.28
C LEU A 68 8.76 0.47 -3.35
N VAL A 69 8.63 1.73 -3.74
CA VAL A 69 9.06 2.88 -2.93
C VAL A 69 7.85 3.74 -2.63
N LEU A 70 7.60 3.99 -1.35
CA LEU A 70 6.50 4.81 -0.86
C LEU A 70 7.02 5.91 0.06
N ASP A 71 6.59 7.14 -0.21
CA ASP A 71 6.90 8.31 0.60
C ASP A 71 5.61 8.86 1.19
N GLU A 72 5.50 8.79 2.52
CA GLU A 72 4.32 9.16 3.32
C GLU A 72 2.99 8.67 2.74
N PRO A 73 2.82 7.35 2.50
CA PRO A 73 1.67 6.83 1.78
C PRO A 73 0.35 6.90 2.55
N THR A 74 0.39 7.13 3.87
CA THR A 74 -0.79 7.31 4.71
C THR A 74 -1.35 8.73 4.66
N ASN A 75 -0.59 9.70 4.13
CA ASN A 75 -1.00 11.08 4.14
C ASN A 75 -2.24 11.29 3.24
N HIS A 76 -3.20 12.06 3.75
CA HIS A 76 -4.51 12.30 3.11
C HIS A 76 -5.41 11.06 2.95
N LEU A 77 -5.07 9.94 3.58
CA LEU A 77 -5.93 8.75 3.63
C LEU A 77 -6.87 8.80 4.85
N ASP A 78 -8.06 8.23 4.68
CA ASP A 78 -8.92 7.87 5.80
C ASP A 78 -8.48 6.54 6.44
N LEU A 79 -8.98 6.25 7.64
CA LEU A 79 -8.63 5.05 8.40
C LEU A 79 -8.87 3.75 7.60
N GLU A 80 -9.96 3.69 6.83
CA GLU A 80 -10.29 2.51 6.03
C GLU A 80 -9.24 2.27 4.94
N SER A 81 -8.75 3.35 4.32
CA SER A 81 -7.72 3.29 3.29
C SER A 81 -6.34 2.97 3.86
N ILE A 82 -6.03 3.44 5.07
CA ILE A 82 -4.80 3.06 5.80
C ILE A 82 -4.80 1.55 6.07
N ASN A 83 -5.90 1.00 6.59
CA ASN A 83 -6.01 -0.44 6.84
C ASN A 83 -5.84 -1.26 5.55
N ALA A 84 -6.46 -0.80 4.45
CA ALA A 84 -6.34 -1.48 3.16
C ALA A 84 -4.90 -1.40 2.60
N LEU A 85 -4.22 -0.27 2.79
CA LEU A 85 -2.79 -0.12 2.47
C LEU A 85 -1.95 -1.12 3.27
N ASN A 86 -2.14 -1.22 4.58
CA ASN A 86 -1.38 -2.15 5.42
C ASN A 86 -1.55 -3.61 4.97
N ILE A 87 -2.79 -4.03 4.71
CA ILE A 87 -3.07 -5.38 4.19
C ILE A 87 -2.34 -5.63 2.86
N ALA A 88 -2.33 -4.64 1.96
CA ALA A 88 -1.63 -4.73 0.68
C ALA A 88 -0.11 -4.85 0.87
N LEU A 89 0.48 -4.04 1.74
CA LEU A 89 1.93 -4.03 2.02
C LEU A 89 2.40 -5.31 2.70
N GLN A 90 1.66 -5.83 3.69
CA GLN A 90 1.98 -7.10 4.36
C GLN A 90 2.00 -8.29 3.38
N ARG A 91 1.15 -8.24 2.35
CA ARG A 91 1.04 -9.31 1.33
C ARG A 91 1.92 -9.06 0.11
N TYR A 92 2.63 -7.94 0.06
CA TYR A 92 3.43 -7.58 -1.09
C TYR A 92 4.63 -8.52 -1.21
N PRO A 93 4.77 -9.30 -2.29
CA PRO A 93 5.81 -10.32 -2.39
C PRO A 93 7.20 -9.74 -2.73
N GLY A 94 7.27 -8.46 -3.12
CA GLY A 94 8.51 -7.78 -3.48
C GLY A 94 9.19 -7.11 -2.28
N THR A 95 10.24 -6.34 -2.55
CA THR A 95 10.87 -5.50 -1.53
C THR A 95 10.19 -4.14 -1.43
N LEU A 96 9.91 -3.69 -0.21
CA LEU A 96 9.31 -2.40 0.08
C LEU A 96 10.35 -1.48 0.74
N LEU A 97 10.49 -0.27 0.23
CA LEU A 97 11.12 0.86 0.90
C LEU A 97 10.03 1.87 1.25
N LEU A 98 9.82 2.07 2.55
CA LEU A 98 8.77 2.91 3.08
C LEU A 98 9.38 4.05 3.89
N VAL A 99 8.99 5.28 3.58
CA VAL A 99 9.24 6.48 4.40
C VAL A 99 7.91 6.88 5.01
N THR A 100 7.80 6.86 6.34
CA THR A 100 6.59 7.31 7.04
C THR A 100 6.89 7.69 8.49
N HIS A 101 6.05 8.54 9.06
CA HIS A 101 5.99 8.82 10.50
C HIS A 101 4.93 7.97 11.22
N ASP A 102 4.20 7.11 10.52
CA ASP A 102 3.14 6.27 11.09
C ASP A 102 3.73 5.00 11.72
N HIS A 103 3.73 4.96 13.05
CA HIS A 103 4.28 3.83 13.82
C HIS A 103 3.50 2.53 13.61
N ASP A 104 2.17 2.59 13.42
CA ASP A 104 1.35 1.39 13.25
C ASP A 104 1.69 0.70 11.93
N VAL A 105 1.89 1.47 10.86
CA VAL A 105 2.34 0.93 9.56
C VAL A 105 3.75 0.34 9.68
N ILE A 106 4.66 1.05 10.34
CA ILE A 106 6.04 0.59 10.50
C ILE A 106 6.06 -0.74 11.27
N ASP A 107 5.35 -0.86 12.38
CA ASP A 107 5.32 -2.09 13.19
C ASP A 107 4.73 -3.27 12.42
N GLU A 108 3.75 -3.02 11.56
CA GLU A 108 3.09 -4.08 10.79
C GLU A 108 3.91 -4.60 9.60
N VAL A 109 4.73 -3.75 8.97
CA VAL A 109 5.39 -4.11 7.69
C VAL A 109 6.91 -4.13 7.72
N ALA A 110 7.55 -3.43 8.67
CA ALA A 110 8.99 -3.24 8.64
C ALA A 110 9.76 -4.45 9.21
N THR A 111 10.77 -4.89 8.47
CA THR A 111 11.70 -5.96 8.87
C THR A 111 13.13 -5.44 9.08
N ARG A 112 13.35 -4.15 8.80
CA ARG A 112 14.61 -3.41 8.92
C ARG A 112 14.27 -1.93 9.05
N ILE A 113 14.94 -1.25 9.97
CA ILE A 113 14.74 0.17 10.29
C ILE A 113 15.99 0.95 9.89
N TRP A 114 15.77 2.02 9.13
CA TRP A 114 16.77 3.03 8.79
C TRP A 114 16.43 4.31 9.54
N ASN A 115 17.10 4.51 10.66
CA ASN A 115 16.89 5.67 11.52
C ASN A 115 17.91 6.77 11.16
N PHE A 116 17.41 7.93 10.74
CA PHE A 116 18.24 9.09 10.43
C PHE A 116 18.33 9.99 11.66
N ASN A 117 19.53 10.17 12.20
CA ASN A 117 19.78 11.01 13.36
C ASN A 117 20.83 12.10 13.05
N HIS A 118 21.03 13.06 13.96
CA HIS A 118 21.92 14.22 13.73
C HIS A 118 23.39 13.85 13.43
N GLY A 119 23.80 12.59 13.61
CA GLY A 119 25.15 12.09 13.38
C GLY A 119 25.30 11.11 12.21
N GLY A 120 24.21 10.63 11.59
CA GLY A 120 24.28 9.67 10.48
C GLY A 120 23.02 8.82 10.26
N LEU A 121 23.22 7.70 9.58
CA LEU A 121 22.21 6.66 9.36
C LEU A 121 22.52 5.48 10.27
N GLU A 122 21.56 5.12 11.11
CA GLU A 122 21.57 3.89 11.88
C GLU A 122 20.76 2.81 11.15
N ASP A 123 21.42 1.69 10.89
CA ASP A 123 20.86 0.57 10.12
C ASP A 123 20.60 -0.62 11.04
N PHE A 124 19.33 -0.80 11.41
CA PHE A 124 18.88 -1.82 12.34
C PHE A 124 18.10 -2.93 11.62
N LYS A 125 18.48 -4.19 11.84
CA LYS A 125 17.78 -5.36 11.27
C LYS A 125 16.88 -5.98 12.33
N GLY A 126 15.58 -5.79 12.19
CA GLY A 126 14.58 -6.23 13.14
C GLY A 126 13.29 -5.42 13.00
N THR A 127 12.33 -5.71 13.86
CA THR A 127 11.08 -4.95 13.94
C THR A 127 11.32 -3.59 14.61
N TYR A 128 10.34 -2.69 14.48
CA TYR A 128 10.43 -1.38 15.12
C TYR A 128 10.33 -1.45 16.65
N GLU A 129 9.51 -2.36 17.20
CA GLU A 129 9.52 -2.69 18.63
C GLU A 129 10.93 -3.06 19.15
N GLN A 130 11.66 -3.92 18.42
CA GLN A 130 13.02 -4.33 18.80
C GLN A 130 14.01 -3.16 18.74
N PHE A 131 13.84 -2.27 17.75
CA PHE A 131 14.64 -1.07 17.61
C PHE A 131 14.43 -0.12 18.81
N LEU A 132 13.19 0.12 19.21
CA LEU A 132 12.86 0.96 20.37
C LEU A 132 13.45 0.39 21.67
N ALA A 133 13.30 -0.92 21.89
CA ALA A 133 13.85 -1.58 23.07
C ALA A 133 15.39 -1.47 23.15
N GLN A 134 16.09 -1.49 22.00
CA GLN A 134 17.52 -1.26 21.96
C GLN A 134 17.89 0.20 22.25
N ALA A 135 17.13 1.15 21.71
CA ALA A 135 17.36 2.57 21.94
C ALA A 135 17.20 2.95 23.42
N GLU A 136 16.22 2.37 24.12
CA GLU A 136 16.02 2.58 25.57
C GLU A 136 17.18 2.05 26.43
N GLN A 137 17.87 0.99 26.00
CA GLN A 137 19.02 0.42 26.73
C GLN A 137 20.29 1.26 26.58
N LEU A 138 20.33 2.18 25.61
CA LEU A 138 21.47 3.05 25.34
C LEU A 138 21.36 4.42 26.04
N VAL A 139 20.27 4.67 26.77
CA VAL A 139 20.01 5.86 27.60
C VAL A 139 20.29 5.57 29.07
#